data_AF-A0AAD2A9F6-F1
#
_entry.id   AF-A0AAD2A9F6-F1
#
_cell.length_a   1.000
_cell.length_b   1.000
_cell.length_c   1.000
_cell.angle_alpha   90.00
_cell.angle_beta   90.00
_cell.angle_gamma   90.00
#
_symmetry.space_group_name_H-M   'P 1'
#
loop_
_entity.id
_entity.type
_entity.pdbx_description
1 polymer ?
#
loop_
_entity_poly.entity_id
_entity_poly.type
_entity_poly.pdbx_seq_one_letter_code
_entity_poly.pdbx_strand_id
1 'polypeptide(L)'
;MKRSTFPCIVYSNFVILFLLLSATSIAKDFTEEEGDVDIKRSDFPDGFLFGASTSSYQIEGAYLEDGKGLSNWDVFCRIEGIEPFVTIHHFDYPQELEDRYGSWLSTLMQDDFVHFAETCFNNFGDHVKYWSSINVPNLFGILGFEIGTFPPARCSSPFGNCRHGNSDIKPLFAVHNMLLAHAKAAKLYRTKFKANIDYHLAYEKLRIALRNLHRCSINKEV
;
A
#
# COMPACT_ATOMS: atom_id res chain seq x y z
N MET A 1 -24.60 -76.54 -28.62
CA MET A 1 -23.41 -75.69 -28.78
C MET A 1 -23.47 -74.58 -27.72
N LYS A 2 -22.82 -74.77 -26.56
CA LYS A 2 -22.85 -73.82 -25.43
C LYS A 2 -21.80 -72.72 -25.68
N ARG A 3 -22.22 -71.45 -25.82
CA ARG A 3 -21.30 -70.30 -25.84
C ARG A 3 -21.00 -69.90 -24.39
N SER A 4 -19.72 -69.94 -24.01
CA SER A 4 -19.25 -69.44 -22.72
C SER A 4 -19.13 -67.92 -22.76
N THR A 5 -19.89 -67.24 -21.91
CA THR A 5 -19.70 -65.81 -21.61
C THR A 5 -18.57 -65.68 -20.60
N PHE A 6 -17.39 -65.25 -21.05
CA PHE A 6 -16.31 -64.84 -20.14
C PHE A 6 -16.63 -63.45 -19.55
N PRO A 7 -16.44 -63.21 -18.24
CA PRO A 7 -16.99 -62.03 -17.58
C PRO A 7 -16.08 -60.81 -17.71
N CYS A 8 -16.65 -59.74 -18.29
CA CYS A 8 -16.12 -58.37 -18.38
C CYS A 8 -15.75 -57.75 -17.00
N ILE A 9 -16.19 -58.39 -15.91
CA ILE A 9 -16.01 -57.97 -14.52
C ILE A 9 -14.53 -58.06 -14.08
N VAL A 10 -13.74 -59.00 -14.63
CA VAL A 10 -12.34 -59.19 -14.21
C VAL A 10 -11.45 -58.02 -14.68
N TYR A 11 -11.69 -57.51 -15.90
CA TYR A 11 -10.91 -56.40 -16.45
C TYR A 11 -11.17 -55.07 -15.74
N SER A 12 -12.40 -54.83 -15.27
CA SER A 12 -12.76 -53.59 -14.54
C SER A 12 -12.02 -53.47 -13.20
N ASN A 13 -11.85 -54.58 -12.47
CA ASN A 13 -11.17 -54.58 -11.17
C ASN A 13 -9.67 -54.31 -11.29
N PHE A 14 -9.02 -54.78 -12.36
CA PHE A 14 -7.59 -54.53 -12.58
C PHE A 14 -7.28 -53.07 -12.90
N VAL A 15 -8.15 -52.40 -13.68
CA VAL A 15 -7.99 -50.97 -14.01
C VAL A 15 -8.16 -50.08 -12.78
N ILE A 16 -9.14 -50.40 -11.91
CA ILE A 16 -9.36 -49.67 -10.66
C ILE A 16 -8.16 -49.84 -9.73
N LEU A 17 -7.61 -51.05 -9.61
CA LEU A 17 -6.42 -51.30 -8.79
C LEU A 17 -5.19 -50.57 -9.33
N PHE A 18 -5.01 -50.50 -10.65
CA PHE A 18 -3.90 -49.76 -11.27
C PHE A 18 -4.04 -48.24 -11.08
N LEU A 19 -5.25 -47.70 -11.18
CA LEU A 19 -5.53 -46.29 -10.89
C LEU A 19 -5.28 -45.96 -9.41
N LEU A 20 -5.71 -46.81 -8.48
CA LEU A 20 -5.45 -46.64 -7.05
C LEU A 20 -3.94 -46.71 -6.72
N LEU A 21 -3.20 -47.64 -7.34
CA LEU A 21 -1.75 -47.74 -7.16
C LEU A 21 -1.01 -46.51 -7.73
N SER A 22 -1.41 -46.02 -8.91
CA SER A 22 -0.85 -44.79 -9.47
C SER A 22 -1.14 -43.56 -8.60
N ALA A 23 -2.33 -43.47 -8.02
CA ALA A 23 -2.69 -42.41 -7.09
C ALA A 23 -1.82 -42.42 -5.83
N THR A 24 -1.45 -43.60 -5.30
CA THR A 24 -0.53 -43.68 -4.14
C THR A 24 0.90 -43.30 -4.47
N SER A 25 1.34 -43.50 -5.72
CA SER A 25 2.68 -43.09 -6.15
C SER A 25 2.77 -41.58 -6.38
N ILE A 26 1.70 -40.96 -6.90
CA ILE A 26 1.58 -39.50 -7.06
C ILE A 26 1.40 -38.81 -5.70
N ALA A 27 0.68 -39.43 -4.77
CA ALA A 27 0.50 -38.87 -3.42
C ALA A 27 1.81 -38.81 -2.61
N LYS A 28 2.77 -39.70 -2.87
CA LYS A 28 4.09 -39.68 -2.23
C LYS A 28 4.99 -38.53 -2.70
N ASP A 29 4.78 -38.02 -3.92
CA ASP A 29 5.52 -36.86 -4.45
C ASP A 29 5.00 -35.52 -3.87
N PHE A 30 3.78 -35.51 -3.31
CA PHE A 30 3.21 -34.32 -2.65
C PHE A 30 3.54 -34.21 -1.16
N THR A 31 4.23 -35.21 -0.60
CA THR A 31 4.82 -35.14 0.73
C THR A 31 6.33 -34.99 0.61
N GLU A 32 6.78 -33.95 -0.09
CA GLU A 32 8.04 -33.35 0.34
C GLU A 32 7.77 -32.81 1.75
N GLU A 33 8.53 -33.29 2.72
CA GLU A 33 8.66 -32.58 3.99
C GLU A 33 9.20 -31.20 3.64
N GLU A 34 8.32 -30.20 3.57
CA GLU A 34 8.73 -28.81 3.78
C GLU A 34 9.37 -28.81 5.17
N GLY A 35 10.69 -28.95 5.20
CA GLY A 35 11.46 -28.79 6.42
C GLY A 35 11.08 -27.44 7.00
N ASP A 36 10.49 -27.45 8.19
CA ASP A 36 10.07 -26.26 8.91
C ASP A 36 11.27 -25.32 9.04
N VAL A 37 11.33 -24.31 8.16
CA VAL A 37 12.39 -23.32 8.20
C VAL A 37 12.03 -22.40 9.37
N ASP A 38 12.67 -22.64 10.51
CA ASP A 38 12.54 -21.83 11.73
C ASP A 38 13.14 -20.43 11.50
N ILE A 39 12.35 -19.54 10.88
CA ILE A 39 12.71 -18.15 10.62
C ILE A 39 12.57 -17.33 11.90
N LYS A 40 13.67 -16.69 12.31
CA LYS A 40 13.77 -15.88 13.53
C LYS A 40 13.90 -14.41 13.19
N ARG A 41 13.58 -13.57 14.18
CA ARG A 41 13.80 -12.12 14.07
C ARG A 41 15.25 -11.75 13.77
N SER A 42 16.21 -12.55 14.26
CA SER A 42 17.64 -12.40 14.01
C SER A 42 18.06 -12.63 12.55
N ASP A 43 17.20 -13.23 11.73
CA ASP A 43 17.49 -13.48 10.32
C ASP A 43 17.30 -12.21 9.47
N PHE A 44 16.74 -11.14 10.06
CA PHE A 44 16.52 -9.84 9.45
C PHE A 44 17.54 -8.81 9.98
N PRO A 45 17.86 -7.77 9.19
CA PRO A 45 18.76 -6.71 9.64
C PRO A 45 18.30 -6.07 10.96
N ASP A 46 19.26 -5.64 11.77
CA ASP A 46 18.95 -4.89 12.98
C ASP A 46 18.11 -3.63 12.66
N GLY A 47 17.06 -3.42 13.45
CA GLY A 47 16.11 -2.34 13.23
C GLY A 47 15.04 -2.61 12.15
N PHE A 48 14.97 -3.83 11.59
CA PHE A 48 13.87 -4.22 10.72
C PHE A 48 12.52 -4.07 11.45
N LEU A 49 11.59 -3.37 10.81
CA LEU A 49 10.27 -3.08 11.35
C LEU A 49 9.27 -4.12 10.85
N PHE A 50 8.76 -4.93 11.78
CA PHE A 50 7.59 -5.79 11.55
C PHE A 50 6.34 -5.05 12.02
N GLY A 51 5.26 -5.19 11.27
CA GLY A 51 3.99 -4.55 11.60
C GLY A 51 2.79 -5.22 10.95
N ALA A 52 1.63 -4.65 11.21
CA ALA A 52 0.37 -5.00 10.58
C ALA A 52 -0.26 -3.72 9.99
N SER A 53 -1.14 -3.89 9.00
CA SER A 53 -1.75 -2.76 8.28
C SER A 53 -3.27 -2.85 8.31
N THR A 54 -3.92 -1.70 8.41
CA THR A 54 -5.37 -1.52 8.32
C THR A 54 -5.69 -0.29 7.46
N SER A 55 -6.94 -0.08 7.08
CA SER A 55 -7.39 1.17 6.46
C SER A 55 -8.70 1.65 7.08
N SER A 56 -8.90 2.96 7.06
CA SER A 56 -10.02 3.67 7.70
C SER A 56 -11.37 3.00 7.45
N TYR A 57 -11.80 2.92 6.19
CA TYR A 57 -13.10 2.38 5.81
C TYR A 57 -13.26 0.89 6.13
N GLN A 58 -12.16 0.13 6.20
CA GLN A 58 -12.20 -1.30 6.48
C GLN A 58 -12.43 -1.62 7.96
N ILE A 59 -12.04 -0.72 8.89
CA ILE A 59 -12.01 -1.04 10.33
C ILE A 59 -12.62 0.01 11.26
N GLU A 60 -12.76 1.27 10.86
CA GLU A 60 -13.21 2.34 11.77
C GLU A 60 -14.71 2.24 12.10
N GLY A 61 -15.56 1.93 11.12
CA GLY A 61 -17.02 2.02 11.29
C GLY A 61 -17.46 3.48 11.48
N ALA A 62 -18.48 3.72 12.33
CA ALA A 62 -18.94 5.06 12.75
C ALA A 62 -19.16 6.08 11.61
N TYR A 63 -19.53 5.64 10.41
CA TYR A 63 -19.55 6.48 9.20
C TYR A 63 -20.58 7.62 9.21
N LEU A 64 -21.52 7.64 10.17
CA LEU A 64 -22.54 8.68 10.38
C LEU A 64 -22.57 9.22 11.82
N GLU A 65 -21.54 8.96 12.64
CA GLU A 65 -21.54 9.31 14.07
C GLU A 65 -20.54 10.44 14.41
N ASP A 66 -20.82 11.15 15.51
CA ASP A 66 -19.89 11.94 16.33
C ASP A 66 -19.07 13.11 15.75
N GLY A 67 -19.33 13.65 14.55
CA GLY A 67 -18.64 14.88 14.09
C GLY A 67 -17.10 14.85 14.20
N LYS A 68 -16.56 13.61 14.12
CA LYS A 68 -15.23 13.03 14.45
C LYS A 68 -14.40 13.66 15.59
N GLY A 69 -14.48 13.03 16.78
CA GLY A 69 -13.51 13.15 17.89
C GLY A 69 -12.39 12.09 17.87
N LEU A 70 -11.58 12.01 18.94
CA LEU A 70 -10.46 11.06 19.12
C LEU A 70 -10.93 9.59 19.06
N SER A 71 -10.28 8.78 18.23
CA SER A 71 -10.49 7.33 18.10
C SER A 71 -9.57 6.52 19.02
N ASN A 72 -9.89 5.24 19.19
CA ASN A 72 -9.02 4.28 19.88
C ASN A 72 -7.65 4.11 19.19
N TRP A 73 -7.59 4.27 17.86
CA TRP A 73 -6.33 4.28 17.12
C TRP A 73 -5.51 5.55 17.38
N ASP A 74 -6.12 6.71 17.61
CA ASP A 74 -5.41 7.93 18.01
C ASP A 74 -4.72 7.81 19.38
N VAL A 75 -5.27 6.97 20.26
CA VAL A 75 -4.67 6.61 21.55
C VAL A 75 -3.63 5.49 21.37
N PHE A 76 -3.91 4.48 20.54
CA PHE A 76 -3.01 3.37 20.27
C PHE A 76 -1.69 3.81 19.60
N CYS A 77 -1.75 4.74 18.65
CA CYS A 77 -0.57 5.34 18.02
C CYS A 77 0.32 6.14 18.98
N ARG A 78 -0.13 6.40 20.22
CA ARG A 78 0.65 7.04 21.29
C ARG A 78 1.29 6.04 22.25
N ILE A 79 1.08 4.73 22.06
CA ILE A 79 1.71 3.69 22.87
C ILE A 79 3.20 3.63 22.52
N GLU A 80 4.06 3.75 23.54
CA GLU A 80 5.50 3.63 23.37
C GLU A 80 5.88 2.25 22.80
N GLY A 81 6.73 2.25 21.76
CA GLY A 81 7.26 1.03 21.14
C GLY A 81 6.60 0.61 19.82
N ILE A 82 5.54 1.30 19.37
CA ILE A 82 4.94 1.10 18.05
C ILE A 82 5.12 2.37 17.21
N GLU A 83 5.76 2.24 16.05
CA GLU A 83 5.96 3.37 15.14
C GLU A 83 4.80 3.47 14.14
N PRO A 84 4.07 4.59 14.07
CA PRO A 84 2.95 4.74 13.14
C PRO A 84 3.43 4.95 11.69
N PHE A 85 2.95 4.10 10.79
CA PHE A 85 3.11 4.22 9.34
C PHE A 85 1.77 4.63 8.74
N VAL A 86 1.62 5.91 8.41
CA VAL A 86 0.31 6.46 8.01
C VAL A 86 0.20 6.53 6.49
N THR A 87 -0.90 5.98 5.97
CA THR A 87 -1.32 6.17 4.58
C THR A 87 -2.35 7.30 4.53
N ILE A 88 -2.11 8.35 3.72
CA ILE A 88 -3.00 9.52 3.67
C ILE A 88 -4.29 9.19 2.92
N HIS A 89 -4.25 8.47 1.81
CA HIS A 89 -5.43 8.09 1.03
C HIS A 89 -5.45 6.59 0.71
N HIS A 90 -6.54 5.92 1.07
CA HIS A 90 -6.78 4.50 0.84
C HIS A 90 -8.18 4.27 0.24
N PHE A 91 -8.40 4.87 -0.93
CA PHE A 91 -9.64 4.79 -1.73
C PHE A 91 -10.85 5.47 -1.07
N ASP A 92 -10.62 6.17 0.04
CA ASP A 92 -11.56 6.96 0.78
C ASP A 92 -11.31 8.45 0.51
N TYR A 93 -12.23 9.07 -0.22
CA TYR A 93 -12.26 10.51 -0.42
C TYR A 93 -13.68 11.03 -0.21
N PRO A 94 -13.86 12.32 0.17
CA PRO A 94 -15.19 12.85 0.41
C PRO A 94 -16.08 12.78 -0.84
N GLN A 95 -17.31 12.27 -0.69
CA GLN A 95 -18.29 12.17 -1.78
C GLN A 95 -18.54 13.53 -2.47
N GLU A 96 -18.50 14.62 -1.71
CA GLU A 96 -18.61 15.99 -2.22
C GLU A 96 -17.61 16.28 -3.36
N LEU A 97 -16.40 15.70 -3.34
CA LEU A 97 -15.41 15.92 -4.40
C LEU A 97 -15.77 15.15 -5.68
N GLU A 98 -16.41 13.97 -5.56
CA GLU A 98 -17.00 13.27 -6.71
C GLU A 98 -18.14 14.09 -7.31
N ASP A 99 -19.02 14.64 -6.46
CA ASP A 99 -20.22 15.35 -6.90
C ASP A 99 -19.88 16.70 -7.55
N ARG A 100 -18.90 17.44 -7.00
CA ARG A 100 -18.50 18.76 -7.52
C ARG A 100 -17.76 18.69 -8.85
N TYR A 101 -16.85 17.73 -9.01
CA TYR A 101 -15.96 17.74 -10.18
C TYR A 101 -15.48 16.35 -10.63
N GLY A 102 -16.04 15.26 -10.08
CA GLY A 102 -15.65 13.89 -10.45
C GLY A 102 -14.33 13.43 -9.83
N SER A 103 -13.93 14.03 -8.70
CA SER A 103 -12.76 13.63 -7.90
C SER A 103 -11.51 13.43 -8.76
N TRP A 104 -10.90 12.25 -8.70
CA TRP A 104 -9.67 11.87 -9.42
C TRP A 104 -9.74 12.00 -10.95
N LEU A 105 -10.91 12.18 -11.56
CA LEU A 105 -11.01 12.52 -12.98
C LEU A 105 -10.69 13.99 -13.29
N SER A 106 -10.64 14.85 -12.27
CA SER A 106 -10.32 16.27 -12.37
C SER A 106 -8.93 16.58 -11.86
N THR A 107 -8.28 17.57 -12.46
CA THR A 107 -7.01 18.11 -11.98
C THR A 107 -7.16 18.85 -10.65
N LEU A 108 -8.37 19.31 -10.30
CA LEU A 108 -8.65 19.97 -9.02
C LEU A 108 -8.38 19.06 -7.81
N MET A 109 -8.59 17.74 -7.97
CA MET A 109 -8.32 16.76 -6.93
C MET A 109 -6.85 16.76 -6.48
N GLN A 110 -5.93 17.16 -7.37
CA GLN A 110 -4.52 17.23 -7.02
C GLN A 110 -4.26 18.27 -5.94
N ASP A 111 -4.92 19.42 -6.01
CA ASP A 111 -4.70 20.53 -5.08
C ASP A 111 -5.46 20.28 -3.76
N ASP A 112 -6.68 19.74 -3.83
CA ASP A 112 -7.44 19.32 -2.64
C ASP A 112 -6.71 18.19 -1.88
N PHE A 113 -6.13 17.22 -2.58
CA PHE A 113 -5.31 16.18 -1.96
C PHE A 113 -4.06 16.76 -1.27
N VAL A 114 -3.38 17.73 -1.90
CA VAL A 114 -2.20 18.38 -1.31
C VAL A 114 -2.59 19.16 -0.07
N HIS A 115 -3.73 19.85 -0.08
CA HIS A 115 -4.26 20.53 1.10
C HIS A 115 -4.58 19.57 2.24
N PHE A 116 -5.19 18.42 1.92
CA PHE A 116 -5.45 17.37 2.91
C PHE A 116 -4.14 16.80 3.49
N ALA A 117 -3.17 16.48 2.63
CA ALA A 117 -1.86 16.00 3.06
C ALA A 117 -1.13 17.02 3.95
N GLU A 118 -1.17 18.30 3.59
CA GLU A 118 -0.62 19.39 4.40
C GLU A 118 -1.25 19.44 5.79
N THR A 119 -2.58 19.28 5.86
CA THR A 119 -3.32 19.25 7.11
C THR A 119 -2.86 18.07 7.97
N CYS A 120 -2.71 16.88 7.40
CA CYS A 120 -2.18 15.71 8.10
C CYS A 120 -0.75 15.96 8.62
N PHE A 121 0.13 16.53 7.81
CA PHE A 121 1.51 16.81 8.22
C PHE A 121 1.57 17.83 9.36
N ASN A 122 0.74 18.88 9.33
CA ASN A 122 0.71 19.89 10.40
C ASN A 122 0.20 19.31 11.73
N ASN A 123 -0.79 18.41 11.69
CA ASN A 123 -1.46 17.92 12.90
C ASN A 123 -0.82 16.68 13.51
N PHE A 124 -0.13 15.86 12.70
CA PHE A 124 0.40 14.56 13.16
C PHE A 124 1.90 14.38 12.87
N GLY A 125 2.54 15.32 12.15
CA GLY A 125 3.93 15.18 11.73
C GLY A 125 4.96 15.22 12.86
N ASP A 126 4.56 15.63 14.06
CA ASP A 126 5.36 15.55 15.28
C ASP A 126 5.52 14.11 15.79
N HIS A 127 4.52 13.26 15.56
CA HIS A 127 4.49 11.86 16.00
C HIS A 127 4.63 10.85 14.85
N VAL A 128 4.26 11.22 13.63
CA VAL A 128 4.29 10.35 12.45
C VAL A 128 5.50 10.69 11.57
N LYS A 129 6.47 9.77 11.54
CA LYS A 129 7.70 9.93 10.74
C LYS A 129 7.60 9.28 9.36
N TYR A 130 6.76 8.27 9.22
CA TYR A 130 6.63 7.46 8.02
C TYR A 130 5.27 7.66 7.37
N TRP A 131 5.31 8.16 6.14
CA TRP A 131 4.14 8.53 5.37
C TRP A 131 4.10 7.78 4.04
N SER A 132 2.96 7.19 3.73
CA SER A 132 2.56 6.78 2.39
C SER A 132 1.47 7.73 1.90
N SER A 133 1.59 8.30 0.71
CA SER A 133 0.59 9.27 0.25
C SER A 133 -0.70 8.59 -0.22
N ILE A 134 -0.59 7.60 -1.10
CA ILE A 134 -1.72 6.99 -1.81
C ILE A 134 -1.46 5.50 -1.88
N ASN A 135 -2.38 4.70 -1.32
CA ASN A 135 -2.34 3.25 -1.45
C ASN A 135 -2.72 2.83 -2.87
N VAL A 136 -1.92 1.91 -3.46
CA VAL A 136 -2.20 1.13 -4.69
C VAL A 136 -3.03 1.87 -5.77
N PRO A 137 -2.52 2.98 -6.36
CA PRO A 137 -3.27 3.78 -7.33
C PRO A 137 -3.68 3.01 -8.60
N ASN A 138 -2.86 2.06 -9.04
CA ASN A 138 -3.18 1.19 -10.17
C ASN A 138 -4.44 0.36 -9.93
N LEU A 139 -4.59 -0.18 -8.71
CA LEU A 139 -5.76 -0.99 -8.36
C LEU A 139 -7.01 -0.12 -8.24
N PHE A 140 -6.89 1.10 -7.72
CA PHE A 140 -7.98 2.08 -7.72
C PHE A 140 -8.48 2.37 -9.14
N GLY A 141 -7.55 2.61 -10.09
CA GLY A 141 -7.88 2.83 -11.50
C GLY A 141 -8.67 1.65 -12.10
N ILE A 142 -8.21 0.42 -11.85
CA ILE A 142 -8.87 -0.80 -12.37
C ILE A 142 -10.25 -0.99 -11.71
N LEU A 143 -10.31 -1.04 -10.39
CA LEU A 143 -11.55 -1.39 -9.68
C LEU A 143 -12.59 -0.27 -9.74
N GLY A 144 -12.19 1.00 -9.75
CA GLY A 144 -13.09 2.15 -9.77
C GLY A 144 -13.54 2.59 -11.17
N PHE A 145 -12.67 2.45 -12.18
CA PHE A 145 -12.89 3.03 -13.51
C PHE A 145 -12.82 2.05 -14.70
N GLU A 146 -12.23 0.86 -14.54
CA GLU A 146 -12.14 -0.15 -15.61
C GLU A 146 -13.23 -1.21 -15.46
N ILE A 147 -13.28 -1.90 -14.32
CA ILE A 147 -14.25 -2.97 -14.02
C ILE A 147 -15.45 -2.40 -13.25
N GLY A 148 -15.24 -1.33 -12.48
CA GLY A 148 -16.29 -0.61 -11.76
C GLY A 148 -16.93 -1.39 -10.59
N THR A 149 -16.17 -2.30 -9.97
CA THR A 149 -16.61 -3.07 -8.79
C THR A 149 -16.45 -2.28 -7.49
N PHE A 150 -15.66 -1.21 -7.49
CA PHE A 150 -15.44 -0.31 -6.36
C PHE A 150 -15.99 1.08 -6.69
N PRO A 151 -16.34 1.92 -5.69
CA PRO A 151 -16.67 3.31 -5.92
C PRO A 151 -15.59 4.04 -6.74
N PRO A 152 -15.95 4.93 -7.67
CA PRO A 152 -17.31 5.40 -7.99
C PRO A 152 -18.09 4.48 -8.96
N ALA A 153 -17.63 3.25 -9.18
CA ALA A 153 -18.27 2.21 -9.99
C ALA A 153 -18.58 2.69 -11.41
N ARG A 154 -17.55 3.22 -12.09
CA ARG A 154 -17.64 3.70 -13.47
C ARG A 154 -16.92 2.74 -14.39
N CYS A 155 -17.57 2.31 -15.46
CA CYS A 155 -16.98 1.39 -16.44
C CYS A 155 -17.76 1.40 -17.75
N SER A 156 -17.23 0.75 -18.78
CA SER A 156 -17.89 0.48 -20.05
C SER A 156 -17.70 -0.98 -20.48
N SER A 157 -18.63 -1.48 -21.29
CA SER A 157 -18.50 -2.79 -21.94
C SER A 157 -17.20 -2.85 -22.78
N PRO A 158 -16.50 -4.00 -22.85
CA PRO A 158 -16.85 -5.30 -22.28
C PRO A 158 -16.40 -5.52 -20.82
N PHE A 159 -15.71 -4.56 -20.22
CA PHE A 159 -15.05 -4.73 -18.91
C PHE A 159 -16.02 -4.79 -17.73
N GLY A 160 -17.14 -4.06 -17.81
CA GLY A 160 -18.19 -4.11 -16.79
C GLY A 160 -19.50 -3.50 -17.26
N ASN A 161 -20.53 -3.62 -16.42
CA ASN A 161 -21.91 -3.22 -16.72
C ASN A 161 -22.35 -1.98 -15.92
N CYS A 162 -21.52 -0.95 -15.90
CA CYS A 162 -21.82 0.29 -15.19
C CYS A 162 -22.71 1.21 -16.03
N ARG A 163 -23.50 2.05 -15.35
CA ARG A 163 -24.40 3.00 -16.02
C ARG A 163 -23.65 4.06 -16.83
N HIS A 164 -22.47 4.48 -16.36
CA HIS A 164 -21.67 5.54 -16.97
C HIS A 164 -20.18 5.26 -16.77
N GLY A 165 -19.35 5.51 -17.78
CA GLY A 165 -17.91 5.26 -17.70
C GLY A 165 -17.24 5.21 -19.07
N ASN A 166 -15.91 5.11 -19.06
CA ASN A 166 -15.11 4.75 -20.21
C ASN A 166 -13.85 4.08 -19.67
N SER A 167 -13.81 2.75 -19.77
CA SER A 167 -12.74 1.91 -19.21
C SER A 167 -11.41 2.06 -19.94
N ASP A 168 -11.38 2.60 -21.16
CA ASP A 168 -10.14 2.78 -21.92
C ASP A 168 -9.33 4.00 -21.46
N ILE A 169 -10.03 5.07 -21.01
CA ILE A 169 -9.38 6.36 -20.72
C ILE A 169 -9.48 6.78 -19.26
N LYS A 170 -10.59 6.50 -18.56
CA LYS A 170 -10.82 7.03 -17.21
C LYS A 170 -9.84 6.47 -16.16
N PRO A 171 -9.43 5.19 -16.20
CA PRO A 171 -8.37 4.70 -15.32
C PRO A 171 -7.07 5.50 -15.49
N LEU A 172 -6.72 5.87 -16.73
CA LEU A 172 -5.52 6.64 -17.03
C LEU A 172 -5.59 8.05 -16.45
N PHE A 173 -6.73 8.75 -16.60
CA PHE A 173 -6.93 10.07 -16.00
C PHE A 173 -6.83 10.03 -14.48
N ALA A 174 -7.50 9.07 -13.84
CA ALA A 174 -7.48 8.92 -12.39
C ALA A 174 -6.06 8.68 -11.88
N VAL A 175 -5.36 7.68 -12.44
CA VAL A 175 -3.98 7.34 -12.03
C VAL A 175 -3.02 8.48 -12.33
N HIS A 176 -3.15 9.17 -13.46
CA HIS A 176 -2.32 10.32 -13.79
C HIS A 176 -2.45 11.44 -12.76
N ASN A 177 -3.69 11.81 -12.39
CA ASN A 177 -3.94 12.80 -11.34
C ASN A 177 -3.41 12.35 -9.97
N MET A 178 -3.57 11.07 -9.61
CA MET A 178 -3.01 10.52 -8.36
C MET A 178 -1.48 10.61 -8.33
N LEU A 179 -0.79 10.30 -9.43
CA LEU A 179 0.67 10.41 -9.52
C LEU A 179 1.15 11.86 -9.40
N LEU A 180 0.47 12.80 -10.04
CA LEU A 180 0.78 14.23 -9.91
C LEU A 180 0.51 14.75 -8.48
N ALA A 181 -0.60 14.34 -7.87
CA ALA A 181 -0.95 14.68 -6.49
C ALA A 181 0.09 14.12 -5.49
N HIS A 182 0.50 12.85 -5.66
CA HIS A 182 1.60 12.24 -4.92
C HIS A 182 2.88 13.08 -5.02
N ALA A 183 3.30 13.44 -6.24
CA ALA A 183 4.51 14.21 -6.46
C ALA A 183 4.45 15.60 -5.81
N LYS A 184 3.30 16.29 -5.90
CA LYS A 184 3.07 17.58 -5.23
C LYS A 184 3.15 17.45 -3.71
N ALA A 185 2.47 16.47 -3.12
CA ALA A 185 2.48 16.24 -1.66
C ALA A 185 3.87 15.83 -1.15
N ALA A 186 4.59 14.97 -1.89
CA ALA A 186 5.96 14.58 -1.55
C ALA A 186 6.92 15.78 -1.63
N LYS A 187 6.76 16.65 -2.64
CA LYS A 187 7.51 17.90 -2.74
C LYS A 187 7.23 18.79 -1.53
N LEU A 188 5.96 19.03 -1.22
CA LEU A 188 5.55 19.83 -0.06
C LEU A 188 6.18 19.30 1.24
N TYR A 189 6.03 18.00 1.51
CA TYR A 189 6.58 17.34 2.69
C TYR A 189 8.09 17.58 2.78
N ARG A 190 8.84 17.32 1.69
CA ARG A 190 10.30 17.51 1.66
C ARG A 190 10.74 18.95 1.86
N THR A 191 9.97 19.92 1.37
CA THR A 191 10.35 21.33 1.44
C THR A 191 9.96 22.01 2.76
N LYS A 192 8.88 21.56 3.40
CA LYS A 192 8.26 22.27 4.53
C LYS A 192 8.26 21.48 5.85
N PHE A 193 8.15 20.16 5.78
CA PHE A 193 7.88 19.31 6.96
C PHE A 193 9.02 18.37 7.30
N LYS A 194 9.71 17.85 6.30
CA LYS A 194 11.01 17.22 6.49
C LYS A 194 11.97 18.35 6.77
N ALA A 195 12.17 18.66 8.06
CA ALA A 195 13.31 19.46 8.48
C ALA A 195 14.53 18.93 7.72
N ASN A 196 15.31 19.84 7.13
CA ASN A 196 16.63 19.53 6.64
C ASN A 196 17.43 18.94 7.80
N ILE A 197 17.32 17.62 8.00
CA ILE A 197 18.33 16.80 8.63
C ILE A 197 19.59 17.22 7.87
N ASP A 198 20.45 17.98 8.54
CA ASP A 198 21.76 18.41 8.06
C ASP A 198 21.89 19.76 7.31
N TYR A 199 21.10 20.80 7.58
CA TYR A 199 21.58 22.18 7.31
C TYR A 199 22.22 22.82 8.53
N HIS A 200 21.64 22.67 9.72
CA HIS A 200 22.24 23.24 10.94
C HIS A 200 23.51 22.50 11.36
N LEU A 201 23.56 21.17 11.16
CA LEU A 201 24.72 20.33 11.44
C LEU A 201 25.81 20.51 10.35
N ALA A 202 25.45 20.57 9.06
CA ALA A 202 26.38 20.91 7.99
C ALA A 202 26.93 22.34 8.15
N TYR A 203 26.10 23.31 8.54
CA TYR A 203 26.54 24.68 8.80
C TYR A 203 27.49 24.76 10.00
N GLU A 204 27.20 24.07 11.11
CA GLU A 204 28.13 24.01 12.24
C GLU A 204 29.43 23.29 11.89
N LYS A 205 29.38 22.19 11.13
CA LYS A 205 30.57 21.50 10.61
C LYS A 205 31.41 22.43 9.71
N LEU A 206 30.77 23.16 8.79
CA LEU A 206 31.43 24.14 7.93
C LEU A 206 32.02 25.31 8.73
N ARG A 207 31.28 25.83 9.72
CA ARG A 207 31.73 26.90 10.62
C ARG A 207 32.93 26.48 11.46
N ILE A 208 32.97 25.23 11.93
CA ILE A 208 34.11 24.66 12.66
C ILE A 208 35.30 24.47 11.70
N ALA A 209 35.08 23.94 10.50
CA ALA A 209 36.12 23.76 9.50
C ALA A 209 36.77 25.09 9.08
N LEU A 210 35.96 26.14 8.84
CA LEU A 210 36.45 27.49 8.52
C LEU A 210 37.24 28.10 9.69
N ARG A 211 36.79 27.93 10.95
CA ARG A 211 37.56 28.35 12.13
C ARG A 211 38.92 27.65 12.23
N ASN A 212 38.97 26.35 11.93
CA ASN A 212 40.22 25.58 11.96
C ASN A 212 41.17 25.96 10.82
N LEU A 213 40.65 26.24 9.62
CA LEU A 213 41.44 26.76 8.51
C LEU A 213 42.06 28.13 8.82
N HIS A 214 41.29 29.03 9.45
CA HIS A 214 41.81 30.33 9.87
C HIS A 214 42.92 30.19 10.93
N ARG A 215 42.76 29.25 11.86
CA ARG A 215 43.79 28.95 12.89
C ARG A 215 45.05 28.32 12.28
N CYS A 216 44.93 27.49 11.25
CA CYS A 216 46.07 26.93 10.52
C CYS A 216 46.82 27.96 9.66
N SER A 217 46.15 29.01 9.17
CA SER A 217 46.81 30.08 8.41
C SER A 217 47.67 30.98 9.29
N ILE A 218 47.26 31.21 10.54
CA ILE A 218 47.99 32.08 11.49
C ILE A 218 49.26 31.39 12.03
N ASN A 219 49.27 30.06 12.14
CA ASN A 219 50.41 29.30 12.67
C ASN A 219 51.48 28.92 11.62
N LYS A 220 51.38 29.44 10.38
CA LYS A 220 52.39 29.22 9.32
C LYS A 220 53.28 30.44 9.06
N GLU A 221 53.10 31.54 9.78
CA GLU A 221 53.88 32.79 9.65
C GLU A 221 54.83 33.05 10.83
N VAL A 222 55.31 32.00 11.53
CA VAL A 222 56.39 32.08 12.52
C VAL A 222 57.50 31.10 12.16
#